data_AF-J9WHE2-F1
#
_entry.id   AF-J9WHE2-F1
#
_cell.length_a   1.000
_cell.length_b   1.000
_cell.length_c   1.000
_cell.angle_alpha   90.00
_cell.angle_beta   90.00
_cell.angle_gamma   90.00
#
_symmetry.space_group_name_H-M   'P 1'
#
loop_
_entity.id
_entity.type
_entity.pdbx_description
1 polymer ?
#
loop_
_entity_poly.entity_id
_entity_poly.type
_entity_poly.pdbx_seq_one_letter_code
_entity_poly.pdbx_strand_id
1 'polypeptide(L)'
;MKTFWGWQEKQLPDGTLIFTSPAGHTYVTTPGSALLFPSLCAATGAIAAPEADPPPNHCGQRTAMMPQRRRTRTQDRATRIAAERKHNRDARLARRAPSATCSWPTVYGPDDDPPPF
;
A
#
# COMPACT_ATOMS: atom_id res chain seq x y z
N MET A 1 5.86 3.88 -8.96
CA MET A 1 6.11 2.43 -9.19
C MET A 1 6.95 2.32 -10.45
N LYS A 2 8.22 1.90 -10.36
CA LYS A 2 9.06 1.66 -11.53
C LYS A 2 8.89 0.19 -11.91
N THR A 3 8.19 -0.05 -13.02
CA THR A 3 7.90 -1.37 -13.54
C THR A 3 9.10 -1.86 -14.35
N PHE A 4 9.59 -3.07 -14.04
CA PHE A 4 10.68 -3.75 -14.74
C PHE A 4 10.27 -4.27 -16.13
N TRP A 5 9.45 -3.52 -16.87
CA TRP A 5 8.94 -3.95 -18.17
C TRP A 5 10.08 -4.09 -19.17
N GLY A 6 10.28 -5.34 -19.64
CA GLY A 6 11.33 -5.72 -20.59
C GLY A 6 12.70 -6.03 -19.97
N TRP A 7 12.85 -6.00 -18.64
CA TRP A 7 14.06 -6.48 -17.99
C TRP A 7 14.00 -8.01 -17.85
N GLN A 8 15.08 -8.70 -18.21
CA GLN A 8 15.25 -10.12 -17.93
C GLN A 8 16.25 -10.31 -16.80
N GLU A 9 16.01 -11.29 -15.95
CA GLU A 9 16.89 -11.63 -14.83
C GLU A 9 17.29 -13.09 -14.92
N LYS A 10 18.57 -13.36 -14.68
CA LYS A 10 19.10 -14.71 -14.48
C LYS A 10 19.89 -14.74 -13.18
N GLN A 11 19.48 -15.63 -12.27
CA GLN A 11 20.19 -15.90 -11.03
C GLN A 11 21.09 -17.12 -11.20
N LEU A 12 22.35 -16.99 -10.79
CA LEU A 12 23.32 -18.09 -10.77
C LEU A 12 23.38 -18.77 -9.39
N PRO A 13 23.84 -20.04 -9.31
CA PRO A 13 23.91 -20.77 -8.04
C PRO A 13 24.89 -20.20 -7.00
N ASP A 14 25.82 -19.35 -7.42
CA ASP A 14 26.78 -18.63 -6.57
C ASP A 14 26.18 -17.34 -5.95
N GLY A 15 24.92 -17.04 -6.27
CA GLY A 15 24.22 -15.84 -5.84
C GLY A 15 24.41 -14.63 -6.75
N THR A 16 25.14 -14.75 -7.86
CA THR A 16 25.30 -13.68 -8.85
C THR A 16 23.98 -13.44 -9.60
N LEU A 17 23.58 -12.17 -9.70
CA LEU A 17 22.43 -11.73 -10.49
C LEU A 17 22.88 -11.08 -11.79
N ILE A 18 22.31 -11.53 -12.90
CA ILE A 18 22.52 -10.99 -14.24
C ILE A 18 21.21 -10.32 -14.68
N PHE A 19 21.22 -9.00 -14.83
CA PHE A 19 20.10 -8.21 -15.32
C PHE A 19 20.34 -7.78 -16.76
N THR A 20 19.42 -8.11 -17.65
CA THR A 20 19.41 -7.64 -19.04
C THR A 20 18.32 -6.58 -19.18
N SER A 21 18.70 -5.38 -19.60
CA SER A 21 17.75 -4.29 -19.86
C SER A 21 16.98 -4.52 -21.17
N PRO A 22 15.83 -3.85 -21.37
CA PRO A 22 15.10 -3.91 -22.64
C PRO A 22 15.93 -3.45 -23.85
N ALA A 23 16.95 -2.63 -23.62
CA ALA A 23 17.88 -2.16 -24.65
C ALA A 23 19.04 -3.16 -24.92
N GLY A 24 19.05 -4.31 -24.24
CA GLY A 24 20.08 -5.35 -24.39
C GLY A 24 21.33 -5.17 -23.52
N HIS A 25 21.37 -4.17 -22.63
CA HIS A 25 22.51 -3.99 -21.73
C HIS A 25 22.48 -5.00 -20.59
N THR A 26 23.62 -5.61 -20.30
CA THR A 26 23.75 -6.60 -19.22
C THR A 26 24.48 -6.00 -18.03
N TYR A 27 23.93 -6.20 -16.84
CA TYR A 27 24.50 -5.77 -15.56
C TYR A 27 24.66 -6.97 -14.65
N VAL A 28 25.85 -7.12 -14.06
CA VAL A 28 26.18 -8.22 -13.17
C VAL A 28 26.33 -7.68 -11.76
N THR A 29 25.64 -8.29 -10.80
CA THR A 29 25.73 -7.95 -9.38
C THR A 29 26.08 -9.21 -8.59
N THR A 30 27.20 -9.16 -7.89
CA THR A 30 27.63 -10.23 -6.98
C THR A 30 27.30 -9.80 -5.54
N PRO A 31 26.82 -10.72 -4.69
CA PRO A 31 26.50 -10.38 -3.31
C PRO A 31 27.76 -9.96 -2.54
N GLY A 32 27.66 -8.89 -1.76
CA GLY A 32 28.78 -8.41 -0.93
C GLY A 32 29.25 -9.44 0.11
N SER A 33 28.38 -10.38 0.49
CA SER A 33 28.75 -11.52 1.33
C SER A 33 29.84 -12.39 0.71
N ALA A 34 30.05 -12.36 -0.60
CA ALA A 34 31.15 -13.07 -1.25
C ALA A 34 32.52 -12.66 -0.69
N LEU A 35 32.67 -11.43 -0.19
CA LEU A 35 33.91 -10.95 0.43
C LEU A 35 34.09 -11.49 1.87
N LEU A 36 33.00 -11.65 2.61
CA LEU A 36 33.03 -12.03 4.03
C LEU A 36 32.89 -13.53 4.25
N PHE A 37 32.14 -14.20 3.37
CA PHE A 37 31.75 -15.60 3.45
C PHE A 37 31.84 -16.28 2.07
N PRO A 38 33.04 -16.36 1.47
CA PRO A 38 33.21 -16.88 0.10
C PRO A 38 32.72 -18.32 -0.06
N SER A 39 32.76 -19.14 1.00
CA SER A 39 32.26 -20.51 0.98
C SER A 39 30.74 -20.61 0.82
N LEU A 40 29.97 -19.62 1.29
CA LEU A 40 28.51 -19.59 1.14
C LEU A 40 28.07 -19.12 -0.25
N CYS A 41 28.93 -18.38 -0.94
CA CYS A 41 28.72 -17.97 -2.34
C CYS A 41 29.31 -19.00 -3.32
N ALA A 42 29.92 -20.08 -2.84
CA ALA A 42 30.27 -21.19 -3.71
C ALA A 42 28.98 -21.87 -4.21
N ALA A 43 28.89 -22.11 -5.51
CA ALA A 43 27.79 -22.85 -6.10
C ALA A 43 27.60 -24.19 -5.36
N THR A 44 26.49 -24.33 -4.64
CA THR A 44 26.19 -25.53 -3.84
C THR A 44 25.62 -26.60 -4.76
N GLY A 45 26.45 -27.11 -5.68
CA GLY A 45 26.07 -28.12 -6.67
C GLY A 45 24.95 -27.69 -7.63
N ALA A 46 24.67 -28.54 -8.62
CA ALA A 46 23.48 -28.36 -9.44
C ALA A 46 22.26 -28.72 -8.60
N ILE A 47 21.54 -27.72 -8.09
CA ILE A 47 20.14 -27.92 -7.72
C ILE A 47 19.43 -28.16 -9.04
N ALA A 48 18.87 -29.35 -9.24
CA ALA A 48 18.02 -29.61 -10.38
C ALA A 48 16.96 -28.52 -10.38
N ALA A 49 17.06 -27.57 -11.33
CA ALA A 49 16.01 -26.60 -11.52
C ALA A 49 14.76 -27.44 -11.78
N PRO A 50 13.69 -27.34 -10.95
CA PRO A 50 12.43 -27.89 -11.39
C PRO A 50 12.19 -27.22 -12.74
N GLU A 51 12.14 -28.04 -13.80
CA GLU A 51 11.61 -27.62 -15.08
C GLU A 51 10.30 -26.94 -14.71
N ALA A 52 10.23 -25.62 -14.92
CA ALA A 52 9.17 -24.82 -14.34
C ALA A 52 7.87 -25.38 -14.92
N ASP A 53 7.17 -26.19 -14.14
CA ASP A 53 5.92 -26.79 -14.57
C ASP A 53 5.06 -25.63 -15.07
N PRO A 54 4.48 -25.72 -16.27
CA PRO A 54 3.58 -24.69 -16.75
C PRO A 54 2.58 -24.44 -15.63
N PRO A 55 2.33 -23.16 -15.27
CA PRO A 55 1.53 -22.83 -14.09
C PRO A 55 0.26 -23.67 -14.16
N PRO A 56 0.01 -24.55 -13.16
CA PRO A 56 -1.10 -25.49 -13.25
C PRO A 56 -2.34 -24.67 -13.50
N ASN A 57 -3.12 -24.94 -14.55
CA ASN A 57 -4.30 -24.14 -14.89
C ASN A 57 -5.21 -24.06 -13.67
N HIS A 58 -5.11 -22.99 -12.87
CA HIS A 58 -5.89 -22.79 -11.66
C HIS A 58 -7.28 -22.28 -12.04
N CYS A 59 -7.96 -22.99 -12.94
CA CYS A 59 -9.38 -22.87 -13.19
C CYS A 59 -10.04 -24.12 -12.63
N GLY A 60 -10.23 -24.13 -11.32
CA GLY A 60 -10.81 -25.26 -10.62
C GLY A 60 -10.87 -25.00 -9.14
N GLN A 61 -11.82 -24.15 -8.72
CA GLN A 61 -12.35 -24.16 -7.34
C GLN A 61 -11.46 -23.56 -6.22
N ARG A 62 -10.62 -22.55 -6.51
CA ARG A 62 -9.94 -21.75 -5.47
C ARG A 62 -10.87 -20.80 -4.68
N THR A 63 -12.15 -20.71 -5.03
CA THR A 63 -13.09 -19.73 -4.47
C THR A 63 -13.82 -20.18 -3.20
N ALA A 64 -13.62 -21.41 -2.72
CA ALA A 64 -14.42 -21.97 -1.63
C ALA A 64 -13.91 -21.71 -0.19
N MET A 65 -12.71 -21.13 0.01
CA MET A 65 -12.09 -21.05 1.35
C MET A 65 -11.82 -19.65 1.90
N MET A 66 -12.07 -18.59 1.13
CA MET A 66 -11.80 -17.21 1.58
C MET A 66 -13.11 -16.46 1.79
N PRO A 67 -13.37 -15.90 2.98
CA PRO A 67 -14.58 -15.12 3.22
C PRO A 67 -14.60 -13.91 2.28
N GLN A 68 -15.68 -13.80 1.50
CA GLN A 68 -15.87 -12.68 0.59
C GLN A 68 -16.29 -11.43 1.36
N ARG A 69 -15.89 -10.26 0.86
CA ARG A 69 -16.29 -8.99 1.46
C ARG A 69 -17.79 -8.80 1.31
N ARG A 70 -18.48 -8.55 2.43
CA ARG A 70 -19.94 -8.27 2.44
C ARG A 70 -20.31 -6.91 1.84
N ARG A 71 -19.36 -5.98 1.73
CA ARG A 71 -19.54 -4.62 1.21
C ARG A 71 -18.38 -4.21 0.32
N THR A 72 -18.66 -3.32 -0.63
CA THR A 72 -17.62 -2.76 -1.49
C THR A 72 -16.79 -1.72 -0.74
N ARG A 73 -15.54 -1.50 -1.16
CA ARG A 73 -14.68 -0.45 -0.57
C ARG A 73 -15.32 0.94 -0.64
N THR A 74 -16.07 1.21 -1.71
CA THR A 74 -16.79 2.47 -1.91
C THR A 74 -17.89 2.65 -0.86
N GLN A 75 -18.66 1.59 -0.58
CA GLN A 75 -19.69 1.61 0.47
C GLN A 75 -19.08 1.85 1.85
N ASP A 76 -18.02 1.12 2.21
CA ASP A 76 -17.34 1.31 3.50
C ASP A 76 -16.78 2.72 3.66
N ARG A 77 -16.22 3.30 2.59
CA ARG A 77 -15.75 4.68 2.57
C ARG A 77 -16.89 5.67 2.77
N ALA A 78 -18.00 5.49 2.05
CA ALA A 78 -19.17 6.36 2.19
C ALA A 78 -19.74 6.31 3.61
N THR A 79 -19.88 5.12 4.20
CA THR A 79 -20.36 4.94 5.58
C THR A 79 -19.45 5.65 6.58
N ARG A 80 -18.12 5.48 6.46
CA ARG A 80 -17.16 6.16 7.35
C ARG A 80 -17.26 7.68 7.27
N ILE A 81 -17.31 8.23 6.06
CA ILE A 81 -17.44 9.68 5.86
C ILE A 81 -18.76 10.19 6.43
N ALA A 82 -19.87 9.48 6.24
CA ALA A 82 -21.17 9.87 6.77
C ALA A 82 -21.19 9.88 8.30
N ALA A 83 -20.59 8.85 8.93
CA ALA A 83 -20.44 8.78 10.38
C ALA A 83 -19.61 9.95 10.92
N GLU A 84 -18.47 10.24 10.29
CA GLU A 84 -17.59 11.35 10.66
C GLU A 84 -18.30 12.71 10.54
N ARG A 85 -19.02 12.93 9.43
CA ARG A 85 -19.81 14.15 9.23
C ARG A 85 -20.92 14.29 10.26
N LYS A 86 -21.57 13.20 10.66
CA LYS A 86 -22.57 13.22 11.73
C LYS A 86 -21.91 13.65 13.05
N HIS A 87 -20.82 13.00 13.44
CA HIS A 87 -20.10 13.34 14.67
C HIS A 87 -19.67 14.80 14.70
N ASN A 88 -19.09 15.31 13.61
CA ASN A 88 -18.68 16.71 13.50
C ASN A 88 -19.85 17.69 13.57
N ARG A 89 -21.04 17.34 13.04
CA ARG A 89 -22.25 18.16 13.21
C ARG A 89 -22.70 18.18 14.67
N ASP A 90 -22.74 17.02 15.31
CA ASP A 90 -23.16 16.90 16.71
C ASP A 90 -22.23 17.71 17.63
N ALA A 91 -20.91 17.64 17.41
CA ALA A 91 -19.92 18.42 18.15
C ALA A 91 -20.08 19.95 17.94
N ARG A 92 -20.37 20.38 16.71
CA ARG A 92 -20.64 21.81 16.41
C ARG A 92 -21.91 22.30 17.09
N LEU A 93 -22.98 21.49 17.09
CA LEU A 93 -24.23 21.82 17.77
C LEU A 93 -24.05 21.91 19.28
N ALA A 94 -23.30 20.98 19.89
CA ALA A 94 -22.98 21.02 21.30
C ALA A 94 -22.19 22.28 21.70
N ARG A 95 -21.28 22.77 20.82
CA ARG A 95 -20.54 24.02 21.04
C ARG A 95 -21.40 25.28 20.84
N ARG A 96 -22.41 25.22 19.96
CA ARG A 96 -23.31 26.35 19.64
C ARG A 96 -24.48 26.48 20.61
N ALA A 97 -24.77 25.46 21.41
CA ALA A 97 -25.73 25.58 22.50
C ALA A 97 -25.24 26.69 23.45
N PRO A 98 -26.03 27.76 23.67
CA PRO A 98 -25.61 28.83 24.57
C PRO A 98 -25.45 28.26 25.97
N SER A 99 -24.37 28.65 26.65
CA SER A 99 -24.23 28.49 28.10
C SER A 99 -25.53 29.01 28.75
N ALA A 100 -26.23 28.17 29.51
CA ALA A 100 -27.42 28.55 30.28
C ALA A 100 -27.13 29.63 31.34
N THR A 101 -25.88 30.06 31.46
CA THR A 101 -25.40 31.12 32.32
C THR A 101 -24.72 32.18 31.45
N CYS A 102 -25.49 33.17 31.00
CA CYS A 102 -25.04 34.55 30.87
C CYS A 102 -26.27 35.47 30.93
N SER A 103 -26.33 36.24 32.01
CA SER A 103 -27.34 37.22 32.34
C SER A 103 -26.76 38.59 31.96
N TRP A 104 -27.29 39.21 30.88
CA TRP A 104 -27.14 40.65 30.48
C TRP A 104 -25.84 41.14 29.81
N PRO A 105 -25.84 42.33 29.14
CA PRO A 105 -26.69 42.68 28.01
C PRO A 105 -25.88 43.20 26.79
N THR A 106 -26.53 43.19 25.63
CA THR A 106 -26.06 43.65 24.31
C THR A 106 -25.36 45.02 24.32
N VAL A 107 -24.05 45.05 24.06
CA VAL A 107 -23.33 46.25 23.62
C VAL A 107 -22.56 45.91 22.33
N TYR A 108 -23.14 46.35 21.23
CA TYR A 108 -22.56 46.70 19.93
C TYR A 108 -21.25 46.05 19.45
N GLY A 109 -21.35 45.35 18.31
CA GLY A 109 -20.30 45.24 17.30
C GLY A 109 -20.61 44.17 16.25
N PRO A 110 -21.14 44.51 15.05
CA PRO A 110 -21.23 43.57 13.94
C PRO A 110 -19.95 43.70 13.10
N ASP A 111 -18.85 43.10 13.56
CA ASP A 111 -17.72 42.78 12.68
C ASP A 111 -17.77 41.27 12.38
N ASP A 112 -18.83 40.87 11.68
CA ASP A 112 -18.87 39.61 10.95
C ASP A 112 -18.18 39.84 9.59
N ASP A 113 -16.86 40.03 9.59
CA ASP A 113 -16.08 39.88 8.35
C ASP A 113 -15.83 38.37 8.14
N PRO A 114 -16.44 37.72 7.13
CA PRO A 114 -16.25 36.30 6.94
C PRO A 114 -14.81 36.04 6.47
N PRO A 115 -14.11 35.04 7.03
CA PRO A 115 -12.75 34.75 6.59
C PRO A 115 -12.74 34.33 5.11
N PRO A 116 -11.80 34.83 4.30
CA PRO A 116 -11.65 34.37 2.93
C PRO A 116 -11.09 32.94 2.95
N PHE A 117 -11.52 32.15 1.95
CA PHE A 117 -11.18 30.75 1.64
C PHE A 117 -12.07 29.65 2.27
#